data_AF-A0A7I7WKS5-F1
#
_entry.id   AF-A0A7I7WKS5-F1
#
_cell.length_a   1.000
_cell.length_b   1.000
_cell.length_c   1.000
_cell.angle_alpha   90.00
_cell.angle_beta   90.00
_cell.angle_gamma   90.00
#
_symmetry.space_group_name_H-M   'P 1'
#
loop_
_entity.id
_entity.type
_entity.pdbx_description
1 polymer ?
#
loop_
_entity_poly.entity_id
_entity_poly.type
_entity_poly.pdbx_seq_one_letter_code
_entity_poly.pdbx_strand_id
1 'polypeptide(L)'
;MPRLYDDAARAARDAQLLRLYLAGHSYRAMAAQPGLGLSLRGVVKAVRRQLAAGVDPATATAVFAAAYRAACDGDLLGAQALRRVTALAGSGMQPEVVS
;
A
#
# COMPACT_ATOMS: atom_id res chain seq x y z
N MET A 1 15.08 16.74 27.70
CA MET A 1 14.97 15.37 27.16
C MET A 1 14.19 15.44 25.86
N PRO A 2 14.84 15.49 24.68
CA PRO A 2 14.10 15.41 23.43
C PRO A 2 13.46 14.02 23.37
N ARG A 3 12.14 13.96 23.21
CA ARG A 3 11.48 12.69 22.88
C ARG A 3 11.94 12.36 21.47
N LEU A 4 12.98 11.52 21.36
CA LEU A 4 13.27 10.71 20.18
C LEU A 4 12.04 9.83 19.97
N TYR A 5 10.97 10.43 19.44
CA TYR A 5 9.89 9.68 18.84
C TYR A 5 10.56 8.92 17.72
N ASP A 6 10.46 7.60 17.77
CA ASP A 6 11.28 6.70 16.98
C ASP A 6 10.85 6.78 15.51
N ASP A 7 11.28 7.84 14.82
CA ASP A 7 10.83 8.20 13.47
C ASP A 7 11.19 7.10 12.47
N ALA A 8 12.30 6.40 12.71
CA ALA A 8 12.68 5.19 11.99
C ALA A 8 11.65 4.07 12.18
N ALA A 9 11.25 3.77 13.42
CA ALA A 9 10.22 2.77 13.70
C ALA A 9 8.86 3.17 13.10
N ARG A 10 8.52 4.46 13.14
CA ARG A 10 7.31 4.99 12.50
C ARG A 10 7.35 4.83 10.98
N ALA A 11 8.47 5.16 10.34
CA ALA A 11 8.65 5.02 8.90
C ALA A 11 8.56 3.54 8.47
N ALA A 12 9.20 2.64 9.21
CA ALA A 12 9.12 1.20 8.96
C ALA A 12 7.69 0.68 9.06
N ARG A 13 6.95 1.10 10.11
CA ARG A 13 5.54 0.74 10.27
C ARG A 13 4.69 1.29 9.12
N ASP A 14 4.86 2.56 8.75
CA ASP A 14 4.11 3.15 7.65
C ASP A 14 4.39 2.44 6.31
N ALA A 15 5.65 2.06 6.05
CA ALA A 15 6.03 1.28 4.86
C ALA A 15 5.38 -0.12 4.87
N GLN A 16 5.33 -0.78 6.02
CA GLN A 16 4.61 -2.06 6.18
C GLN A 16 3.11 -1.90 5.89
N LEU A 17 2.48 -0.84 6.42
CA LEU A 17 1.07 -0.55 6.16
C LEU A 17 0.82 -0.32 4.66
N LEU A 18 1.69 0.43 3.99
CA LEU A 18 1.57 0.65 2.55
C LEU A 18 1.67 -0.67 1.78
N ARG A 19 2.64 -1.53 2.12
CA ARG A 19 2.79 -2.85 1.48
C ARG A 19 1.55 -3.73 1.65
N LEU A 20 0.98 -3.79 2.85
CA LEU A 20 -0.25 -4.56 3.10
C LEU A 20 -1.45 -4.01 2.34
N TYR A 21 -1.57 -2.68 2.29
CA TYR A 21 -2.61 -2.04 1.50
C TYR A 21 -2.47 -2.35 0.01
N LEU A 22 -1.26 -2.26 -0.54
CA LEU A 22 -0.97 -2.56 -1.93
C LEU A 22 -1.16 -4.05 -2.24
N ALA A 23 -0.91 -4.94 -1.28
CA ALA A 23 -1.20 -6.37 -1.37
C ALA A 23 -2.70 -6.71 -1.26
N GLY A 24 -3.60 -5.72 -1.17
CA GLY A 24 -5.05 -5.94 -1.21
C GLY A 24 -5.73 -6.05 0.16
N HIS A 25 -4.98 -6.07 1.27
CA HIS A 25 -5.59 -6.17 2.61
C HIS A 25 -6.52 -4.99 2.92
N SER A 26 -7.65 -5.26 3.58
CA SER A 26 -8.55 -4.21 4.07
C SER A 26 -7.94 -3.49 5.27
N TYR A 27 -8.34 -2.23 5.50
CA TYR A 27 -7.88 -1.47 6.68
C TYR A 27 -8.21 -2.19 8.01
N ARG A 28 -9.32 -2.92 8.05
CA ARG A 28 -9.72 -3.72 9.22
C ARG A 28 -8.78 -4.90 9.44
N ALA A 29 -8.42 -5.63 8.38
CA ALA A 29 -7.46 -6.72 8.45
C ALA A 29 -6.07 -6.23 8.88
N MET A 30 -5.65 -5.07 8.37
CA MET A 30 -4.39 -4.43 8.77
C MET A 30 -4.42 -4.04 10.25
N ALA A 31 -5.48 -3.38 10.73
CA ALA A 31 -5.59 -2.97 12.14
C ALA A 31 -5.63 -4.16 13.11
N ALA A 32 -6.01 -5.35 12.63
CA ALA A 32 -6.01 -6.58 13.42
C ALA A 32 -4.64 -7.27 13.47
N GLN A 33 -3.63 -6.82 12.71
CA GLN A 33 -2.32 -7.47 12.75
C GLN A 33 -1.61 -7.20 14.09
N PRO A 34 -1.12 -8.26 14.76
CA PRO A 34 -0.31 -8.11 15.95
C PRO A 34 0.99 -7.34 15.61
N GLY A 35 1.39 -6.44 16.51
CA GLY A 35 2.63 -5.67 16.38
C GLY A 35 2.52 -4.31 15.66
N LEU A 36 1.43 -4.01 14.95
CA LEU A 36 1.25 -2.67 14.36
C LEU A 36 0.88 -1.60 15.40
N GLY A 37 0.13 -2.00 16.44
CA GLY A 37 -0.26 -1.12 17.55
C GLY A 37 -1.06 0.12 17.14
N LEU A 38 -1.83 0.03 16.04
CA LEU A 38 -2.62 1.12 15.50
C LEU A 38 -4.11 0.80 15.51
N SER A 39 -4.92 1.81 15.84
CA SER A 39 -6.35 1.75 15.60
C SER A 39 -6.66 1.79 14.10
N LEU A 40 -7.88 1.37 13.72
CA LEU A 40 -8.36 1.45 12.34
C LEU A 40 -8.18 2.85 11.73
N ARG A 41 -8.54 3.90 12.49
CA ARG A 41 -8.37 5.30 12.06
C ARG A 41 -6.90 5.66 11.87
N GLY A 42 -6.02 5.14 12.73
CA GLY A 42 -4.57 5.30 12.63
C GLY A 42 -4.01 4.67 11.35
N VAL A 43 -4.43 3.45 11.03
CA VAL A 43 -4.08 2.75 9.79
C VAL A 43 -4.51 3.56 8.56
N VAL A 44 -5.77 4.00 8.51
CA VAL A 44 -6.28 4.80 7.38
C VAL A 44 -5.46 6.09 7.19
N LYS A 45 -5.17 6.79 8.29
CA LYS A 45 -4.38 8.04 8.24
C LYS A 45 -2.95 7.80 7.76
N ALA A 46 -2.32 6.72 8.20
CA ALA A 46 -0.96 6.36 7.80
C ALA A 46 -0.89 6.00 6.32
N VAL A 47 -1.79 5.15 5.84
CA VAL A 47 -1.84 4.75 4.43
C VAL A 47 -2.12 5.96 3.53
N ARG A 48 -3.11 6.81 3.86
CA ARG A 48 -3.40 8.02 3.08
C ARG A 48 -2.22 8.98 3.01
N ARG A 49 -1.46 9.13 4.11
CA ARG A 49 -0.24 9.94 4.12
C ARG A 49 0.81 9.38 3.16
N GLN A 50 1.01 8.07 3.16
CA GLN A 50 1.96 7.40 2.27
C GLN A 50 1.53 7.50 0.79
N LEU A 51 0.24 7.31 0.51
CA LEU A 51 -0.29 7.49 -0.85
C LEU A 51 -0.14 8.94 -1.35
N ALA A 52 -0.38 9.92 -0.49
CA ALA A 52 -0.20 11.34 -0.82
C ALA A 52 1.28 11.73 -1.01
N ALA A 53 2.20 11.04 -0.33
CA ALA A 53 3.64 11.20 -0.53
C ALA A 53 4.14 10.61 -1.85
N GLY A 54 3.28 9.83 -2.55
CA GLY A 54 3.63 9.11 -3.76
C GLY A 54 4.12 7.71 -3.48
N VAL A 55 3.76 6.79 -4.36
CA VAL A 55 4.30 5.42 -4.36
C VAL A 55 5.43 5.38 -5.36
N ASP A 56 6.58 4.88 -4.93
CA ASP A 56 7.72 4.63 -5.81
C ASP A 56 7.30 3.74 -7.01
N PRO A 57 7.59 4.14 -8.27
CA PRO A 57 7.20 3.38 -9.45
C PRO A 57 7.72 1.94 -9.45
N ALA A 58 8.95 1.69 -8.97
CA ALA A 58 9.51 0.34 -8.93
C ALA A 58 8.71 -0.56 -7.97
N THR A 59 8.32 -0.02 -6.82
CA THR A 59 7.41 -0.68 -5.88
C THR A 59 6.05 -0.96 -6.51
N ALA A 60 5.46 -0.01 -7.22
CA ALA A 60 4.17 -0.18 -7.88
C ALA A 60 4.22 -1.29 -8.96
N THR A 61 5.26 -1.31 -9.81
CA THR A 61 5.47 -2.34 -10.82
C THR A 61 5.65 -3.73 -10.20
N ALA A 62 6.44 -3.85 -9.14
CA ALA A 62 6.65 -5.11 -8.44
C ALA A 62 5.36 -5.66 -7.84
N VAL A 63 4.56 -4.81 -7.19
CA VAL A 63 3.25 -5.21 -6.65
C VAL A 63 2.30 -5.60 -7.78
N PHE A 64 2.26 -4.84 -8.88
CA PHE A 64 1.42 -5.18 -10.03
C PHE A 64 1.72 -6.59 -10.56
N ALA A 65 3.00 -6.91 -10.80
CA ALA A 65 3.40 -8.21 -11.33
C ALA A 65 3.11 -9.37 -10.38
N ALA A 66 3.22 -9.16 -9.06
CA ALA A 66 2.83 -10.15 -8.06
C ALA A 66 1.31 -10.32 -7.99
N ALA A 67 0.56 -9.22 -7.95
CA ALA A 67 -0.90 -9.21 -7.89
C ALA A 67 -1.54 -9.83 -9.13
N TYR A 68 -0.99 -9.56 -10.31
CA TYR A 68 -1.46 -10.14 -11.56
C TYR A 68 -1.32 -11.66 -11.57
N ARG A 69 -0.15 -12.19 -11.20
CA ARG A 69 0.07 -13.65 -11.10
C ARG A 69 -0.88 -14.29 -10.11
N ALA A 70 -0.99 -13.74 -8.90
CA ALA A 70 -1.91 -14.24 -7.88
C ALA A 70 -3.38 -14.22 -8.38
N ALA A 71 -3.80 -13.17 -9.08
CA ALA A 71 -5.14 -13.10 -9.67
C ALA A 71 -5.36 -14.17 -10.76
N CYS A 72 -4.37 -14.45 -11.60
CA CYS A 72 -4.42 -15.53 -12.59
C CYS A 72 -4.53 -16.91 -11.93
N ASP A 73 -3.90 -17.08 -10.75
CA ASP A 73 -3.99 -18.30 -9.94
C ASP A 73 -5.32 -18.41 -9.14
N GLY A 74 -6.21 -17.43 -9.28
CA GLY A 74 -7.52 -17.42 -8.61
C GLY A 74 -7.51 -16.82 -7.20
N ASP A 75 -6.41 -16.19 -6.76
CA ASP A 75 -6.35 -15.51 -5.47
C ASP A 75 -7.15 -14.19 -5.50
N LEU A 76 -8.22 -14.16 -4.71
CA LEU A 76 -9.07 -12.98 -4.54
C LEU A 76 -8.33 -11.78 -3.94
N LEU A 77 -7.33 -12.02 -3.09
CA LEU A 77 -6.49 -10.96 -2.52
C LEU A 77 -5.61 -10.35 -3.62
N GLY A 78 -5.01 -11.19 -4.47
CA GLY A 78 -4.32 -10.79 -5.69
C GLY A 78 -5.18 -9.94 -6.62
N ALA A 79 -6.43 -10.35 -6.87
CA ALA A 79 -7.37 -9.57 -7.69
C ALA A 79 -7.77 -8.21 -7.06
N GLN A 80 -7.80 -8.10 -5.73
CA GLN A 80 -8.00 -6.82 -5.05
C GLN A 80 -6.77 -5.93 -5.12
N ALA A 81 -5.57 -6.49 -4.93
CA ALA A 81 -4.31 -5.80 -5.09
C ALA A 81 -4.18 -5.21 -6.50
N LEU A 82 -4.49 -6.01 -7.53
CA LEU A 82 -4.41 -5.61 -8.92
C LEU A 82 -5.30 -4.39 -9.21
N ARG A 83 -6.56 -4.41 -8.74
CA ARG A 83 -7.50 -3.28 -8.87
C ARG A 83 -7.01 -1.99 -8.20
N ARG A 84 -6.33 -2.10 -7.05
CA ARG A 84 -5.81 -0.92 -6.34
C ARG A 84 -4.62 -0.32 -7.07
N VAL A 85 -3.69 -1.16 -7.53
CA VAL A 85 -2.49 -0.67 -8.22
C VAL A 85 -2.86 -0.05 -9.56
N THR A 86 -3.80 -0.63 -10.32
CA THR A 86 -4.28 -0.01 -11.56
C THR A 86 -5.03 1.30 -11.31
N ALA A 87 -5.80 1.42 -10.22
CA ALA A 87 -6.43 2.68 -9.84
C ALA A 87 -5.41 3.78 -9.48
N LEU A 88 -4.31 3.40 -8.82
CA LEU A 88 -3.20 4.32 -8.52
C LEU A 88 -2.50 4.78 -9.80
N ALA A 89 -2.26 3.85 -10.75
CA ALA A 89 -1.71 4.18 -12.06
C ALA A 89 -2.65 5.10 -12.85
N GLY A 90 -3.95 4.80 -12.93
CA GLY A 90 -4.92 5.63 -13.66
C GLY A 90 -5.15 7.02 -13.06
N SER A 91 -4.80 7.22 -11.78
CA SER A 91 -4.91 8.52 -11.10
C SER A 91 -3.67 9.42 -11.30
N GLY A 92 -2.57 8.90 -11.88
CA GLY A 92 -1.30 9.61 -12.06
C GLY A 92 -0.55 9.30 -13.37
N MET A 93 -1.12 8.50 -14.26
CA MET A 93 -0.53 8.07 -15.53
C MET A 93 -1.57 8.32 -16.62
N GLN A 94 -1.61 9.56 -17.12
CA GLN A 94 -2.04 9.76 -18.51
C GLN A 94 -0.97 9.03 -19.34
N PRO A 95 -1.29 7.94 -20.06
CA PRO A 95 -0.38 7.46 -21.08
C PRO A 95 -0.32 8.58 -22.11
N GLU A 96 0.81 9.27 -22.24
CA GLU A 96 1.12 9.93 -23.49
C GLU A 96 1.13 8.83 -24.54
N VAL A 97 0.00 8.71 -25.23
CA VAL A 97 -0.11 8.00 -26.49
C VAL A 97 0.80 8.76 -27.43
N VAL A 98 2.04 8.27 -27.57
CA VAL A 98 2.95 8.71 -28.61
C VAL A 98 2.29 8.32 -29.93
N SER A 99 1.69 9.32 -30.59
CA SER A 99 1.26 9.25 -31.99
C SER A 99 2.47 9.17 -32.91
#